data_AF-A0ABD7HM02-F1
#
_entry.id   AF-A0ABD7HM02-F1
#
_cell.length_a   1.000
_cell.length_b   1.000
_cell.length_c   1.000
_cell.angle_alpha   90.00
_cell.angle_beta   90.00
_cell.angle_gamma   90.00
#
_symmetry.space_group_name_H-M   'P 1'
#
loop_
_entity.id
_entity.type
_entity.pdbx_description
1 polymer ?
#
loop_
_entity_poly.entity_id
_entity_poly.type
_entity_poly.pdbx_seq_one_letter_code
_entity_poly.pdbx_strand_id
1 'polypeptide(L)'
;MRRGRRRYVDAAGYVSEALRLDVAARAVRAAGLDCAASAVGSAMSGLFVAVRSEEPDRWVFAVVEVAVAGIRAAAELPDPFRAGFPQAYLLVQRQAWEVVRSENLAHRRRWASVHEGLGVIAEEVVEFGELAVCGDIVNARCTAIRLVANAIRFLAELAPTAIPHHRQPA
;
A
#
# COMPACT_ATOMS: atom_id res chain seq x y z
N MET A 1 -22.08 13.28 -1.56
CA MET A 1 -21.20 12.19 -2.08
C MET A 1 -19.73 12.59 -2.34
N ARG A 2 -19.32 13.87 -2.30
CA ARG A 2 -17.94 14.29 -2.66
C ARG A 2 -16.85 14.07 -1.58
N ARG A 3 -17.21 14.08 -0.28
CA ARG A 3 -16.23 13.97 0.83
C ARG A 3 -15.55 12.60 0.94
N GLY A 4 -16.27 11.50 0.70
CA GLY A 4 -15.71 10.14 0.81
C GLY A 4 -14.58 9.90 -0.18
N ARG A 5 -14.84 10.15 -1.46
CA ARG A 5 -13.85 10.00 -2.55
C ARG A 5 -12.60 10.86 -2.33
N ARG A 6 -12.75 12.07 -1.79
CA ARG A 6 -11.61 12.97 -1.51
C ARG A 6 -10.60 12.35 -0.55
N ARG A 7 -11.05 11.69 0.52
CA ARG A 7 -10.16 11.06 1.51
C ARG A 7 -9.28 9.96 0.90
N TYR A 8 -9.83 9.14 0.00
CA TYR A 8 -9.04 8.11 -0.70
C TYR A 8 -8.05 8.73 -1.67
N VAL A 9 -8.41 9.83 -2.35
CA VAL A 9 -7.48 10.55 -3.22
C VAL A 9 -6.33 11.15 -2.40
N ASP A 10 -6.64 11.78 -1.26
CA ASP A 10 -5.62 12.35 -0.37
C ASP A 10 -4.67 11.24 0.16
N ALA A 11 -5.22 10.10 0.60
CA ALA A 11 -4.43 8.94 1.05
C ALA A 11 -3.54 8.37 -0.06
N ALA A 12 -4.07 8.19 -1.28
CA ALA A 12 -3.29 7.72 -2.42
C ALA A 12 -2.19 8.72 -2.81
N GLY A 13 -2.47 10.02 -2.73
CA GLY A 13 -1.48 11.07 -2.94
C GLY A 13 -0.35 11.01 -1.91
N TYR A 14 -0.69 10.81 -0.63
CA TYR A 14 0.28 10.68 0.45
C TYR A 14 1.21 9.47 0.26
N VAL A 15 0.66 8.31 -0.09
CA VAL A 15 1.45 7.11 -0.44
C VAL A 15 2.34 7.38 -1.66
N SER A 16 1.82 8.10 -2.67
CA SER A 16 2.57 8.41 -3.89
C SER A 16 3.78 9.31 -3.61
N GLU A 17 3.60 10.30 -2.76
CA GLU A 17 4.68 11.20 -2.35
C GLU A 17 5.72 10.46 -1.49
N ALA A 18 5.28 9.62 -0.56
CA ALA A 18 6.18 8.77 0.22
C ALA A 18 7.01 7.83 -0.66
N LEU A 19 6.39 7.20 -1.66
CA LEU A 19 7.10 6.37 -2.65
C LEU A 19 8.13 7.18 -3.43
N ARG A 20 7.77 8.39 -3.87
CA ARG A 20 8.70 9.26 -4.61
C ARG A 20 9.95 9.55 -3.79
N LEU A 21 9.79 9.85 -2.51
CA LEU A 21 10.89 10.09 -1.58
C LEU A 21 11.71 8.81 -1.33
N ASP A 22 11.05 7.66 -1.10
CA ASP A 22 11.72 6.37 -0.88
C ASP A 22 12.58 5.95 -2.08
N VAL A 23 12.03 6.02 -3.30
CA VAL A 23 12.74 5.68 -4.54
C VAL A 23 13.91 6.62 -4.79
N ALA A 24 13.80 7.90 -4.43
CA ALA A 24 14.91 8.84 -4.53
C ALA A 24 16.03 8.54 -3.51
N ALA A 25 15.67 8.05 -2.33
CA ALA A 25 16.62 7.77 -1.25
C ALA A 25 17.28 6.38 -1.35
N ARG A 26 16.62 5.39 -1.95
CA ARG A 26 17.09 4.00 -2.01
C ARG A 26 17.54 3.60 -3.41
N ALA A 27 18.85 3.36 -3.57
CA ALA A 27 19.43 2.87 -4.82
C ALA A 27 19.20 1.37 -5.06
N VAL A 28 19.05 0.56 -3.99
CA VAL A 28 18.93 -0.89 -4.08
C VAL A 28 17.48 -1.31 -4.25
N ARG A 29 17.24 -2.22 -5.21
CA ARG A 29 15.94 -2.78 -5.58
C ARG A 29 15.76 -4.19 -5.03
N ALA A 30 14.52 -4.64 -4.94
CA ALA A 30 14.21 -6.02 -4.59
C ALA A 30 14.83 -6.96 -5.63
N ALA A 31 15.72 -7.84 -5.17
CA ALA A 31 16.44 -8.79 -6.02
C ALA A 31 15.63 -10.07 -6.34
N GLY A 32 14.35 -10.13 -5.95
CA GLY A 32 13.49 -11.30 -6.12
C GLY A 32 12.34 -11.33 -5.12
N LEU A 33 11.56 -12.42 -5.15
CA LEU A 33 10.41 -12.64 -4.26
C LEU A 33 10.81 -12.65 -2.79
N ASP A 34 11.92 -13.30 -2.42
CA ASP A 34 12.38 -13.36 -1.03
C ASP A 34 12.70 -11.97 -0.46
N CYS A 35 13.39 -11.14 -1.24
CA CYS A 35 13.68 -9.76 -0.85
C CYS A 35 12.40 -8.92 -0.73
N ALA A 36 11.45 -9.10 -1.65
CA ALA A 36 10.17 -8.40 -1.61
C ALA A 36 9.34 -8.83 -0.39
N ALA A 37 9.25 -10.13 -0.10
CA ALA A 37 8.54 -10.68 1.04
C ALA A 37 9.18 -10.25 2.36
N SER A 38 10.51 -10.24 2.44
CA SER A 38 11.24 -9.72 3.61
C SER A 38 10.94 -8.24 3.84
N ALA A 39 10.94 -7.40 2.78
CA ALA A 39 10.64 -5.98 2.90
C ALA A 39 9.18 -5.73 3.34
N VAL A 40 8.22 -6.41 2.74
CA VAL A 40 6.79 -6.31 3.10
C VAL A 40 6.54 -6.81 4.53
N GLY A 41 7.12 -7.96 4.90
CA GLY A 41 7.01 -8.50 6.25
C GLY A 41 7.66 -7.62 7.32
N SER A 42 8.80 -6.99 7.01
CA SER A 42 9.45 -6.03 7.90
C SER A 42 8.59 -4.79 8.12
N ALA A 43 8.01 -4.22 7.06
CA ALA A 43 7.08 -3.10 7.18
C ALA A 43 5.83 -3.49 8.00
N MET A 44 5.30 -4.70 7.79
CA MET A 44 4.16 -5.22 8.54
C MET A 44 4.47 -5.39 10.03
N SER A 45 5.68 -5.86 10.37
CA SER A 45 6.14 -5.92 11.76
C SER A 45 6.19 -4.53 12.39
N GLY A 46 6.67 -3.52 11.65
CA GLY A 46 6.62 -2.11 12.07
C GLY A 46 5.19 -1.62 12.33
N LEU A 47 4.23 -2.00 11.47
CA LEU A 47 2.82 -1.68 11.66
C LEU A 47 2.23 -2.33 12.91
N PHE A 48 2.54 -3.60 13.20
CA PHE A 48 2.10 -4.25 14.44
C PHE A 48 2.61 -3.53 15.69
N VAL A 49 3.86 -3.07 15.68
CA VAL A 49 4.43 -2.28 16.77
C VAL A 49 3.74 -0.92 16.87
N ALA A 50 3.51 -0.25 15.74
CA ALA A 50 2.85 1.04 15.71
C ALA A 50 1.41 0.98 16.25
N VAL A 51 0.59 0.02 15.83
CA VAL A 51 -0.81 -0.11 16.28
C VAL A 51 -0.92 -0.37 17.80
N ARG A 52 0.12 -0.94 18.43
CA ARG A 52 0.19 -1.09 19.89
C ARG A 52 0.47 0.23 20.62
N SER A 53 1.01 1.24 19.92
CA SER A 53 1.14 2.58 20.48
C SER A 53 -0.17 3.34 20.33
N GLU A 54 -0.55 4.16 21.32
CA GLU A 54 -1.75 5.01 21.26
C GLU A 54 -1.54 6.30 20.43
N GLU A 55 -0.58 6.29 19.50
CA GLU A 55 -0.18 7.45 18.69
C GLU A 55 -0.66 7.29 17.23
N PRO A 56 -1.72 8.01 16.80
CA PRO A 56 -2.30 7.84 15.47
C PRO A 56 -1.35 8.14 14.32
N ASP A 57 -0.46 9.12 14.49
CA ASP A 57 0.52 9.49 13.47
C ASP A 57 1.48 8.34 13.17
N ARG A 58 1.83 7.56 14.21
CA ARG A 58 2.72 6.40 14.07
C ARG A 58 2.08 5.28 13.25
N TRP A 59 0.76 5.10 13.35
CA TRP A 59 0.01 4.16 12.52
C TRP A 59 0.06 4.57 11.05
N VAL A 60 -0.14 5.86 10.78
CA VAL A 60 -0.10 6.40 9.41
C VAL A 60 1.24 6.14 8.76
N PHE A 61 2.34 6.48 9.44
CA PHE A 61 3.68 6.24 8.91
C PHE A 61 3.91 4.75 8.63
N ALA A 62 3.56 3.87 9.56
CA ALA A 62 3.77 2.43 9.37
C ALA A 62 2.91 1.84 8.24
N VAL A 63 1.65 2.27 8.09
CA VAL A 63 0.80 1.85 6.96
C VAL A 63 1.34 2.35 5.62
N VAL A 64 1.88 3.57 5.60
CA VAL A 64 2.53 4.10 4.40
C VAL A 64 3.78 3.30 4.05
N GLU A 65 4.60 2.90 5.02
CA GLU A 65 5.74 2.03 4.79
C GLU A 65 5.32 0.68 4.19
N VAL A 66 4.23 0.08 4.69
CA VAL A 66 3.65 -1.15 4.11
C VAL A 66 3.19 -0.90 2.67
N ALA A 67 2.50 0.21 2.40
CA ALA A 67 2.07 0.55 1.05
C ALA A 67 3.25 0.75 0.10
N VAL A 68 4.30 1.46 0.53
CA VAL A 68 5.52 1.66 -0.26
C VAL A 68 6.21 0.33 -0.53
N ALA A 69 6.36 -0.53 0.48
CA ALA A 69 6.93 -1.87 0.32
C ALA A 69 6.11 -2.72 -0.68
N GLY A 70 4.77 -2.67 -0.60
CA GLY A 70 3.87 -3.34 -1.54
C GLY A 70 4.00 -2.82 -2.97
N ILE A 71 4.08 -1.49 -3.17
CA ILE A 71 4.28 -0.92 -4.51
C ILE A 71 5.61 -1.37 -5.10
N ARG A 72 6.67 -1.34 -4.28
CA ARG A 72 8.00 -1.79 -4.69
C ARG A 72 8.03 -3.27 -5.02
N ALA A 73 7.42 -4.11 -4.19
CA ALA A 73 7.27 -5.53 -4.48
C ALA A 73 6.60 -5.74 -5.85
N ALA A 74 5.41 -5.19 -6.06
CA ALA A 74 4.68 -5.37 -7.31
C ALA A 74 5.44 -4.85 -8.55
N ALA A 75 6.07 -3.68 -8.44
CA ALA A 75 6.74 -3.01 -9.54
C ALA A 75 8.13 -3.56 -9.84
N GLU A 76 8.81 -4.15 -8.85
CA GLU A 76 10.21 -4.59 -8.99
C GLU A 76 10.34 -6.07 -9.33
N LEU A 77 9.38 -6.92 -8.93
CA LEU A 77 9.35 -8.36 -9.25
C LEU A 77 9.41 -8.65 -10.75
N PRO A 78 10.16 -9.66 -11.24
CA PRO A 78 10.43 -9.87 -12.67
C PRO A 78 9.22 -9.74 -13.61
N ASP A 79 9.37 -8.97 -14.68
CA ASP A 79 8.34 -8.77 -15.70
C ASP A 79 9.00 -8.60 -17.08
N PRO A 80 8.78 -9.53 -18.04
CA PRO A 80 9.39 -9.46 -19.37
C PRO A 80 8.87 -8.28 -20.20
N PHE A 81 7.74 -7.67 -19.83
CA PHE A 81 7.12 -6.57 -20.57
C PHE A 81 7.35 -5.19 -19.92
N ARG A 82 8.23 -5.11 -18.91
CA ARG A 82 8.49 -3.85 -18.20
C ARG A 82 9.24 -2.86 -19.08
N ALA A 83 8.58 -1.74 -19.40
CA ALA A 83 9.19 -0.61 -20.10
C ALA A 83 10.22 0.15 -19.24
N GLY A 84 10.05 0.17 -17.92
CA GLY A 84 10.94 0.81 -16.96
C GLY A 84 10.34 0.85 -15.56
N PHE A 85 11.18 1.06 -14.54
CA PHE A 85 10.72 1.13 -13.15
C PHE A 85 9.84 2.35 -12.84
N PRO A 86 10.15 3.57 -13.32
CA PRO A 86 9.25 4.71 -13.13
C PRO A 86 7.83 4.44 -13.64
N GLN A 87 7.71 3.83 -14.83
CA GLN A 87 6.43 3.45 -15.41
C GLN A 87 5.76 2.29 -14.65
N ALA A 88 6.55 1.32 -14.17
CA ALA A 88 6.04 0.21 -13.36
C ALA A 88 5.43 0.70 -12.04
N TYR A 89 6.08 1.63 -11.34
CA TYR A 89 5.52 2.24 -10.11
C TYR A 89 4.20 2.95 -10.39
N LEU A 90 4.14 3.76 -11.45
CA LEU A 90 2.91 4.44 -11.86
C LEU A 90 1.79 3.46 -12.24
N LEU A 91 2.13 2.36 -12.91
CA LEU A 91 1.17 1.33 -13.28
C LEU A 91 0.57 0.66 -12.03
N VAL A 92 1.42 0.26 -11.08
CA VAL A 92 0.99 -0.35 -9.82
C VAL A 92 0.09 0.60 -9.03
N GLN A 93 0.45 1.88 -8.94
CA GLN A 93 -0.39 2.89 -8.28
C GLN A 93 -1.77 3.01 -8.95
N ARG A 94 -1.84 3.00 -10.28
CA ARG A 94 -3.10 3.01 -11.03
C ARG A 94 -3.92 1.74 -10.77
N GLN A 95 -3.28 0.57 -10.78
CA GLN A 95 -3.94 -0.70 -10.52
C GLN A 95 -4.50 -0.76 -9.10
N ALA A 96 -3.73 -0.33 -8.09
CA ALA A 96 -4.20 -0.25 -6.71
C ALA A 96 -5.37 0.74 -6.59
N TRP A 97 -5.34 1.87 -7.30
CA TRP A 97 -6.45 2.80 -7.35
C TRP A 97 -7.71 2.20 -7.98
N GLU A 98 -7.56 1.40 -9.05
CA GLU A 98 -8.71 0.69 -9.63
C GLU A 98 -9.30 -0.33 -8.66
N VAL A 99 -8.48 -1.07 -7.89
CA VAL A 99 -8.96 -1.95 -6.81
C VAL A 99 -9.74 -1.15 -5.75
N VAL A 100 -9.21 -0.01 -5.29
CA VAL A 100 -9.92 0.89 -4.38
C VAL A 100 -11.27 1.33 -4.97
N ARG A 101 -11.32 1.61 -6.27
CA ARG A 101 -12.56 2.02 -6.94
C ARG A 101 -13.57 0.88 -7.05
N SER A 102 -13.14 -0.30 -7.47
CA SER A 102 -14.03 -1.45 -7.72
C SER A 102 -14.56 -2.05 -6.43
N GLU A 103 -13.72 -2.18 -5.40
CA GLU A 103 -14.09 -2.90 -4.18
C GLU A 103 -14.65 -1.96 -3.12
N ASN A 104 -14.02 -0.80 -2.91
CA ASN A 104 -14.28 0.01 -1.71
C ASN A 104 -15.22 1.18 -1.98
N LEU A 105 -15.11 1.81 -3.16
CA LEU A 105 -16.00 2.92 -3.53
C LEU A 105 -17.35 2.46 -4.08
N ALA A 106 -17.38 1.30 -4.74
CA ALA A 106 -18.61 0.68 -5.23
C ALA A 106 -19.40 -0.01 -4.10
N HIS A 107 -18.72 -0.77 -3.22
CA HIS A 107 -19.33 -1.47 -2.08
C HIS A 107 -18.94 -0.80 -0.76
N ARG A 108 -19.71 0.24 -0.38
CA ARG A 108 -19.38 1.18 0.72
C ARG A 108 -19.54 0.64 2.15
N ARG A 109 -19.09 -0.57 2.43
CA ARG A 109 -18.87 -0.96 3.82
C ARG A 109 -17.69 -0.15 4.36
N ARG A 110 -17.83 0.48 5.52
CA ARG A 110 -16.69 1.07 6.23
C ARG A 110 -16.08 0.05 7.18
N TRP A 111 -14.77 0.15 7.39
CA TRP A 111 -14.14 -0.56 8.50
C TRP A 111 -14.58 0.05 9.83
N ALA A 112 -14.93 -0.82 10.76
CA ALA A 112 -15.43 -0.49 12.09
C ALA A 112 -14.31 -0.13 13.05
N SER A 113 -13.07 -0.59 12.83
CA SER A 113 -11.95 -0.32 13.74
C SER A 113 -10.57 -0.42 13.07
N VAL A 114 -9.56 0.13 13.76
CA VAL A 114 -8.14 -0.06 13.44
C VAL A 114 -7.76 -1.54 13.36
N HIS A 115 -8.28 -2.36 14.28
CA HIS A 115 -8.00 -3.80 14.32
C HIS A 115 -8.55 -4.54 13.10
N GLU A 116 -9.75 -4.16 12.61
CA GLU A 116 -10.31 -4.71 11.36
C GLU A 116 -9.42 -4.37 10.16
N GLY A 117 -9.01 -3.10 10.03
CA GLY A 117 -8.12 -2.69 8.94
C GLY A 117 -6.74 -3.36 9.00
N LEU A 118 -6.19 -3.53 10.20
CA LEU A 118 -4.94 -4.26 10.43
C LEU A 118 -5.07 -5.73 10.04
N GLY A 119 -6.18 -6.38 10.38
CA GLY A 119 -6.45 -7.77 10.02
C GLY A 119 -6.45 -7.98 8.51
N VAL A 120 -7.15 -7.11 7.76
CA VAL A 120 -7.17 -7.17 6.30
C VAL A 120 -5.79 -6.97 5.69
N ILE A 121 -5.01 -6.01 6.19
CA ILE A 121 -3.62 -5.81 5.73
C ILE A 121 -2.76 -7.04 6.04
N ALA A 122 -2.90 -7.62 7.23
CA ALA A 122 -2.15 -8.79 7.65
C ALA A 122 -2.43 -10.01 6.76
N GLU A 123 -3.70 -10.23 6.39
CA GLU A 123 -4.11 -11.30 5.47
C GLU A 123 -3.41 -11.17 4.11
N GLU A 124 -3.42 -9.98 3.51
CA GLU A 124 -2.73 -9.74 2.23
C GLU A 124 -1.20 -9.94 2.34
N VAL A 125 -0.59 -9.57 3.47
CA VAL A 125 0.85 -9.80 3.71
C VAL A 125 1.16 -11.29 3.84
N VAL A 126 0.31 -12.06 4.53
CA VAL A 126 0.47 -13.51 4.65
C VAL A 126 0.32 -14.18 3.29
N GLU A 127 -0.74 -13.85 2.54
CA GLU A 127 -0.95 -14.37 1.19
C GLU A 127 0.23 -14.03 0.27
N PHE A 128 0.74 -12.80 0.33
CA PHE A 128 1.92 -12.40 -0.43
C PHE A 128 3.15 -13.24 -0.08
N GLY A 129 3.37 -13.51 1.22
CA GLY A 129 4.44 -14.37 1.70
C GLY A 129 4.33 -15.82 1.21
N GLU A 130 3.13 -16.39 1.24
CA GLU A 130 2.87 -17.74 0.71
C GLU A 130 3.16 -17.83 -0.79
N LEU A 131 2.71 -16.84 -1.56
CA LEU A 131 2.97 -16.76 -3.00
C LEU A 131 4.46 -16.58 -3.30
N ALA A 132 5.19 -15.85 -2.46
CA ALA A 132 6.64 -15.72 -2.55
C ALA A 132 7.35 -17.07 -2.35
N VAL A 133 6.95 -17.85 -1.34
CA VAL A 133 7.49 -19.19 -1.10
C VAL A 133 7.21 -20.14 -2.27
N CYS A 134 6.02 -20.04 -2.87
CA CYS A 134 5.63 -20.83 -4.03
C CYS A 134 6.28 -20.37 -5.35
N GLY A 135 6.97 -19.22 -5.37
CA GLY A 135 7.55 -18.67 -6.58
C GLY A 135 6.54 -18.07 -7.56
N ASP A 136 5.29 -17.83 -7.13
CA ASP A 136 4.22 -17.33 -8.01
C ASP A 136 4.27 -15.81 -8.14
N ILE A 137 5.13 -15.35 -9.05
CA ILE A 137 5.38 -13.92 -9.29
C ILE A 137 4.09 -13.18 -9.71
N VAL A 138 3.24 -13.81 -10.51
CA VAL A 138 2.05 -13.14 -11.08
C VAL A 138 1.04 -12.89 -9.98
N ASN A 139 0.69 -13.92 -9.20
CA ASN A 139 -0.25 -13.75 -8.11
C ASN A 139 0.36 -12.92 -6.98
N ALA A 140 1.65 -13.05 -6.67
CA ALA A 140 2.32 -12.20 -5.70
C ALA A 140 2.20 -10.71 -6.08
N ARG A 141 2.36 -10.37 -7.37
CA ARG A 141 2.15 -8.99 -7.85
C ARG A 141 0.71 -8.53 -7.62
N CYS A 142 -0.28 -9.36 -7.94
CA CYS A 142 -1.70 -9.03 -7.72
C CYS A 142 -2.01 -8.81 -6.23
N THR A 143 -1.50 -9.67 -5.35
CA THR A 143 -1.66 -9.54 -3.90
C THR A 143 -0.97 -8.28 -3.37
N ALA A 144 0.25 -7.97 -3.83
CA ALA A 144 0.91 -6.72 -3.48
C ALA A 144 0.11 -5.47 -3.92
N ILE A 145 -0.56 -5.52 -5.07
CA ILE A 145 -1.46 -4.44 -5.52
C ILE A 145 -2.69 -4.30 -4.60
N ARG A 146 -3.32 -5.43 -4.20
CA ARG A 146 -4.44 -5.43 -3.24
C ARG A 146 -4.03 -4.93 -1.86
N LEU A 147 -2.86 -5.34 -1.38
CA LEU A 147 -2.24 -4.83 -0.16
C LEU A 147 -2.16 -3.29 -0.19
N VAL A 148 -1.66 -2.71 -1.28
CA VAL A 148 -1.57 -1.24 -1.44
C VAL A 148 -2.95 -0.60 -1.43
N ALA A 149 -3.94 -1.20 -2.09
CA ALA A 149 -5.32 -0.71 -2.08
C ALA A 149 -5.93 -0.71 -0.67
N ASN A 150 -5.69 -1.78 0.11
CA ASN A 150 -6.13 -1.90 1.49
C ASN A 150 -5.39 -0.92 2.43
N ALA A 151 -4.10 -0.65 2.19
CA ALA A 151 -3.38 0.39 2.92
C ALA A 151 -3.94 1.79 2.63
N ILE A 152 -4.26 2.12 1.37
CA ILE A 152 -4.94 3.37 1.00
C ILE A 152 -6.30 3.48 1.70
N ARG A 153 -7.06 2.38 1.75
CA ARG A 153 -8.35 2.34 2.46
C ARG A 153 -8.18 2.59 3.97
N PHE A 154 -7.19 1.96 4.59
CA PHE A 154 -6.87 2.17 6.00
C PHE A 154 -6.67 3.65 6.30
N LEU A 155 -5.77 4.27 5.54
CA LEU A 155 -5.42 5.68 5.64
C LEU A 155 -6.66 6.58 5.46
N ALA A 156 -7.49 6.29 4.46
CA ALA A 156 -8.67 7.09 4.14
C ALA A 156 -9.82 6.97 5.17
N GLU A 157 -9.97 5.80 5.80
CA GLU A 157 -11.11 5.49 6.66
C GLU A 157 -10.82 5.63 8.16
N LEU A 158 -9.59 5.30 8.57
CA LEU A 158 -9.21 5.10 9.96
C LEU A 158 -8.19 6.14 10.47
N ALA A 159 -7.46 6.80 9.58
CA ALA A 159 -6.55 7.89 9.92
C ALA A 159 -6.72 9.18 9.09
N PRO A 160 -7.97 9.63 8.79
CA PRO A 160 -8.20 10.70 7.83
C PRO A 160 -7.72 12.09 8.27
N THR A 161 -7.51 12.33 9.56
CA THR A 161 -7.10 13.64 10.11
C THR A 161 -5.59 13.85 10.12
N ALA A 162 -4.82 12.77 10.03
CA ALA A 162 -3.36 12.80 10.05
C ALA A 162 -2.74 12.92 8.64
N ILE A 163 -3.57 12.87 7.58
CA ILE A 163 -3.12 12.99 6.18
C ILE A 163 -3.30 14.45 5.72
N PRO A 164 -2.23 15.13 5.27
CA PRO A 164 -2.34 16.49 4.75
C PRO A 164 -3.28 16.55 3.54
N HIS A 165 -4.34 17.36 3.61
CA HIS A 165 -5.21 17.58 2.47
C HIS A 165 -4.51 18.43 1.42
N HIS A 166 -4.23 17.89 0.23
CA HIS A 166 -3.84 18.71 -0.91
C HIS A 166 -5.01 19.67 -1.23
N ARG A 167 -4.81 20.97 -0.99
CA ARG A 167 -5.65 22.00 -1.60
C ARG A 167 -5.24 22.08 -3.07
N GLN A 168 -6.12 21.68 -3.98
CA GLN A 168 -5.95 22.04 -5.38
C GLN A 168 -5.94 23.58 -5.47
N PRO A 169 -4.99 24.20 -6.20
CA PRO A 169 -5.09 25.62 -6.52
C PRO A 169 -6.37 25.85 -7.31
N ALA A 170 -7.07 26.94 -6.96
CA ALA A 170 -8.31 27.37 -7.60
C ALA A 170 -8.07 27.83 -9.05
#